data_AF-A0AA88UCY2-F1
#
_entry.id   AF-A0AA88UCY2-F1
#
_cell.length_a   1.000
_cell.length_b   1.000
_cell.length_c   1.000
_cell.angle_alpha   90.00
_cell.angle_beta   90.00
_cell.angle_gamma   90.00
#
_symmetry.space_group_name_H-M   'P 1'
#
loop_
_entity.id
_entity.type
_entity.pdbx_description
1 polymer ?
#
loop_
_entity_poly.entity_id
_entity_poly.type
_entity_poly.pdbx_seq_one_letter_code
_entity_poly.pdbx_strand_id
1 'polypeptide(L)' 'MENPRSMPTTLSRYENQKRRDWNMFGQYLRNHRPPLSLARCSDAHVLEFLRYFNQFGHPSPPAPCLCPLRQA' A
#
# COMPACT_ATOMS: atom_id res chain seq x y z
N MET A 1 -27.09 -35.25 -11.83
CA MET A 1 -26.16 -34.46 -12.67
C MET A 1 -25.67 -33.30 -11.83
N GLU A 2 -24.61 -33.52 -11.05
CA GLU A 2 -24.02 -32.44 -10.25
C GLU A 2 -22.91 -31.77 -11.07
N ASN A 3 -23.13 -30.50 -11.39
CA ASN A 3 -22.13 -29.62 -12.00
C ASN A 3 -21.05 -29.34 -10.94
N PRO A 4 -19.77 -29.72 -11.16
CA PRO A 4 -18.73 -29.34 -10.21
C PRO A 4 -18.63 -27.83 -10.23
N ARG A 5 -19.01 -27.21 -9.10
CA ARG A 5 -18.95 -25.77 -8.87
C ARG A 5 -17.63 -25.26 -9.42
N SER A 6 -17.73 -24.39 -10.43
CA SER A 6 -16.68 -23.46 -10.79
C SER A 6 -16.12 -22.91 -9.49
N MET A 7 -14.89 -23.28 -9.15
CA MET A 7 -14.23 -22.70 -7.99
C MET A 7 -14.39 -21.19 -8.16
N PRO A 8 -14.99 -20.44 -7.21
CA PRO A 8 -14.83 -19.01 -7.28
C PRO A 8 -13.33 -18.83 -7.40
N THR A 9 -12.86 -18.20 -8.47
CA THR A 9 -11.45 -17.92 -8.69
C THR A 9 -11.09 -16.89 -7.63
N THR A 10 -11.04 -17.33 -6.37
CA THR A 10 -10.69 -16.53 -5.22
C THR A 10 -9.23 -16.28 -5.44
N LEU A 11 -8.96 -15.17 -6.14
CA LEU A 11 -7.63 -14.60 -6.23
C LEU A 11 -7.02 -14.73 -4.84
N SER A 12 -5.82 -15.29 -4.77
CA SER A 12 -5.10 -15.41 -3.51
C SER A 12 -5.19 -14.08 -2.75
N ARG A 13 -5.24 -14.13 -1.42
CA ARG A 13 -5.30 -12.91 -0.59
C ARG A 13 -4.29 -11.86 -1.07
N TYR A 14 -3.11 -12.32 -1.48
CA TYR A 14 -2.05 -11.51 -2.07
C TYR A 14 -2.44 -10.82 -3.38
N GLU A 15 -3.04 -11.55 -4.33
CA GLU A 15 -3.51 -10.98 -5.61
C GLU A 15 -4.60 -9.93 -5.40
N ASN A 16 -5.54 -10.20 -4.49
CA ASN A 16 -6.57 -9.22 -4.11
C ASN A 16 -5.97 -7.98 -3.44
N GLN A 17 -4.92 -8.16 -2.61
CA GLN A 17 -4.21 -7.06 -1.97
C GLN A 17 -3.54 -6.17 -3.03
N LYS A 18 -2.73 -6.74 -3.93
CA LYS A 18 -2.11 -6.00 -5.04
C LYS A 18 -3.12 -5.21 -5.86
N ARG A 19 -4.30 -5.79 -6.13
CA ARG A 19 -5.36 -5.11 -6.89
C ARG A 19 -5.92 -3.89 -6.15
N ARG A 20 -6.09 -3.98 -4.83
CA ARG A 20 -6.52 -2.84 -4.01
C ARG A 20 -5.45 -1.75 -3.97
N ASP A 21 -4.19 -2.14 -3.82
CA ASP A 21 -3.06 -1.21 -3.77
C ASP A 21 -2.90 -0.47 -5.09
N TRP A 22 -3.09 -1.17 -6.22
CA TRP A 22 -3.11 -0.57 -7.55
C TRP A 22 -4.23 0.45 -7.73
N ASN A 23 -5.45 0.13 -7.26
CA ASN A 23 -6.56 1.08 -7.30
C ASN A 23 -6.29 2.33 -6.44
N MET A 24 -5.69 2.14 -5.25
CA MET A 24 -5.24 3.23 -4.39
C MET A 24 -4.18 4.11 -5.08
N PHE A 25 -3.22 3.49 -5.78
CA PHE A 25 -2.21 4.21 -6.53
C PHE A 25 -2.82 5.04 -7.67
N GLY A 26 -3.78 4.48 -8.41
CA GLY A 26 -4.50 5.23 -9.44
C GLY A 26 -5.24 6.45 -8.90
N GLN A 27 -5.84 6.33 -7.71
CA GLN A 27 -6.48 7.45 -7.02
C GLN A 27 -5.46 8.51 -6.58
N TYR A 28 -4.32 8.07 -6.04
CA TYR A 28 -3.21 8.94 -5.65
C TYR A 28 -2.75 9.84 -6.81
N LEU A 29 -2.53 9.25 -7.99
CA LEU A 29 -2.12 10.00 -9.18
C LEU A 29 -3.18 11.03 -9.64
N ARG A 30 -4.47 10.66 -9.56
CA ARG A 30 -5.59 11.54 -9.94
C ARG A 30 -5.83 12.68 -8.96
N ASN A 31 -5.52 12.48 -7.69
CA ASN A 31 -5.69 13.49 -6.65
C ASN A 31 -4.55 14.53 -6.63
N HIS A 32 -3.44 14.23 -7.30
CA HIS A 32 -2.35 15.19 -7.49
C HIS A 32 -2.82 16.42 -8.28
N ARG A 33 -2.26 17.59 -7.96
CA ARG A 33 -2.51 18.83 -8.73
C ARG A 33 -1.17 19.40 -9.24
N PRO A 34 -0.93 19.41 -10.56
CA PRO A 34 -1.79 18.92 -11.66
C PRO A 34 -1.94 17.38 -11.65
N PRO A 35 -3.03 16.83 -12.23
CA PRO A 35 -3.24 15.38 -12.28
C PRO A 35 -2.09 14.66 -12.99
N LEU A 36 -1.57 13.61 -12.35
CA LEU A 36 -0.51 12.79 -12.92
C LEU A 36 -1.16 11.62 -13.68
N SER A 37 -0.64 11.33 -14.86
CA SER A 37 -0.94 10.08 -15.57
C SER A 37 0.21 9.09 -15.35
N LEU A 38 -0.02 7.79 -15.56
CA LEU A 38 1.05 6.78 -15.47
C LEU A 38 2.25 7.13 -16.36
N ALA A 39 2.02 7.74 -17.53
CA ALA A 39 3.08 8.17 -18.45
C ALA A 39 3.90 9.37 -17.94
N ARG A 40 3.38 10.14 -16.97
CA ARG A 40 4.05 11.29 -16.34
C ARG A 40 4.43 11.03 -14.88
N CYS A 41 4.17 9.81 -14.40
CA CYS A 41 4.55 9.37 -13.07
C CYS A 41 6.06 9.11 -13.08
N SER A 42 6.81 9.95 -12.37
CA SER A 42 8.23 9.74 -12.13
C SER A 42 8.47 8.86 -10.89
N ASP A 43 9.68 8.31 -10.78
CA ASP A 43 10.08 7.39 -9.69
C ASP A 43 9.85 7.99 -8.29
N ALA A 44 9.95 9.31 -8.16
CA ALA A 44 9.68 10.02 -6.92
C ALA A 44 8.24 9.80 -6.41
N HIS A 45 7.25 9.80 -7.30
CA HIS A 45 5.84 9.59 -6.94
C HIS A 45 5.57 8.14 -6.54
N VAL A 46 6.26 7.19 -7.18
CA VAL A 46 6.20 5.76 -6.81
C VAL A 46 6.78 5.56 -5.42
N LEU A 47 7.95 6.14 -5.14
CA LEU A 47 8.60 6.07 -3.83
C LEU A 47 7.77 6.73 -2.73
N GLU A 48 7.16 7.88 -3.01
CA GLU A 48 6.28 8.56 -2.07
C GLU A 48 5.04 7.73 -1.76
N PHE A 49 4.41 7.16 -2.79
CA PHE A 49 3.29 6.23 -2.59
C PHE A 49 3.70 4.99 -1.80
N LEU A 50 4.87 4.39 -2.06
CA LEU A 50 5.36 3.24 -1.29
C LEU A 50 5.67 3.59 0.16
N ARG A 51 6.19 4.80 0.45
CA ARG A 51 6.35 5.30 1.82
C ARG A 51 5.01 5.48 2.52
N TYR A 52 4.04 6.08 1.83
CA TYR A 52 2.67 6.19 2.32
C TYR A 52 2.09 4.80 2.60
N PHE A 53 2.25 3.86 1.68
CA PHE A 53 1.76 2.48 1.81
C PHE A 53 2.42 1.74 2.99
N ASN A 54 3.73 1.91 3.17
CA ASN A 54 4.45 1.33 4.29
C ASN A 54 3.97 1.89 5.65
N GLN A 55 3.53 3.15 5.69
CA GLN A 55 2.96 3.78 6.88
C GLN A 55 1.57 3.24 7.25
N PHE A 56 0.82 2.65 6.30
CA PHE A 56 -0.44 1.94 6.58
C PHE A 56 -0.23 0.46 6.93
N GLY A 57 0.89 -0.14 6.50
CA GLY A 57 1.28 -1.50 6.86
C GLY A 57 2.05 -1.59 8.19
N HIS A 58 2.63 -0.49 8.63
CA HIS A 58 3.25 -0.36 9.94
C HIS A 58 2.29 0.43 10.84
N PRO A 59 1.65 -0.17 11.86
CA PRO A 59 1.02 0.64 12.89
C PRO A 59 2.13 1.47 13.57
N SER A 60 2.27 2.75 13.20
CA SER A 60 3.02 3.81 13.90
C SER A 60 4.30 3.40 14.67
N PRO A 61 5.52 3.84 14.30
CA PRO A 61 6.63 3.83 15.25
C PRO A 61 6.54 5.06 16.18
N PRO A 62 7.24 5.11 17.33
CA PRO A 62 8.32 4.22 17.75
C PRO A 62 7.97 3.48 19.06
N ALA A 63 8.63 2.37 19.37
CA ALA A 63 8.79 2.06 20.79
C ALA A 63 9.47 3.30 21.42
N PRO A 64 8.88 3.95 22.45
CA PRO A 64 9.66 4.88 23.22
C PRO A 64 10.75 4.03 23.83
N CYS A 65 12.02 4.29 23.48
CA CYS A 65 13.09 3.85 24.35
C CYS A 65 12.81 4.49 25.71
N LEU A 66 12.21 3.73 26.62
CA LEU A 66 12.06 4.01 28.05
C LEU A 66 13.42 3.86 28.72
N CYS A 67 14.42 4.58 28.22
CA CYS A 67 15.70 4.72 28.88
C CYS A 67 15.71 6.09 29.58
N PRO A 68 15.19 6.20 30.82
CA PRO A 68 15.52 7.34 31.63
C PRO A 68 17.01 7.25 31.98
N LEU A 69 17.75 8.27 31.57
CA LEU A 69 19.11 8.58 31.99
C LEU A 69 19.35 8.21 33.48
N ARG A 70 20.37 7.40 33.78
CA ARG A 70 21.14 7.53 35.04
C ARG A 70 22.62 7.28 34.79
N GLN A 71 23.36 8.38 34.96
CA GLN A 71 24.74 8.53 35.40
C GLN A 71 25.51 7.25 35.78
N ALA A 72 26.71 7.14 35.20
CA ALA A 72 27.94 6.92 35.96
C ALA A 72 29.01 7.86 35.39
#